data_AF-A0A6N7VC77-F1
#
_entry.id   AF-A0A6N7VC77-F1
#
_cell.length_a   1.000
_cell.length_b   1.000
_cell.length_c   1.000
_cell.angle_alpha   90.00
_cell.angle_beta   90.00
_cell.angle_gamma   90.00
#
_symmetry.space_group_name_H-M   'P 1'
#
loop_
_entity.id
_entity.type
_entity.pdbx_description
1 polymer ?
#
loop_
_entity_poly.entity_id
_entity_poly.type
_entity_poly.pdbx_seq_one_letter_code
_entity_poly.pdbx_strand_id
1 'polypeptide(L)'
;MDNALHERSLPSRQLRLVPVHEASTVRERQWWRSSVIYQIYPRSFRDLSGDGIGDLPGITAEIPTLAELDIDAIWLSPFYVSPQKDAGYDV
;
A
#
# COMPACT_ATOMS: atom_id res chain seq x y z
N MET A 1 -43.19 -17.18 20.00
CA MET A 1 -43.04 -16.31 18.82
C MET A 1 -41.60 -15.86 18.80
N ASP A 2 -40.74 -16.66 18.15
CA ASP A 2 -39.30 -16.43 18.06
C ASP A 2 -39.00 -15.27 17.12
N ASN A 3 -38.23 -14.30 17.59
CA ASN A 3 -37.72 -13.20 16.77
C ASN A 3 -36.19 -13.33 16.69
N ALA A 4 -35.72 -14.23 15.83
CA ALA A 4 -34.30 -14.38 15.52
C ALA A 4 -33.89 -13.30 14.50
N LEU A 5 -33.15 -12.31 14.99
CA LEU A 5 -32.49 -11.29 14.18
C LEU A 5 -31.49 -11.98 13.23
N HIS A 6 -31.71 -11.81 11.94
CA HIS A 6 -30.82 -12.30 10.88
C HIS A 6 -29.53 -11.48 10.87
N GLU A 7 -28.47 -12.01 11.47
CA GLU A 7 -27.10 -11.58 11.18
C GLU A 7 -26.76 -11.99 9.74
N ARG A 8 -26.91 -11.06 8.80
CA ARG A 8 -26.41 -11.24 7.43
C ARG A 8 -24.88 -11.15 7.46
N SER A 9 -24.24 -12.30 7.56
CA SER A 9 -22.80 -12.45 7.30
C SER A 9 -22.51 -11.98 5.86
N LEU A 10 -21.78 -10.87 5.72
CA LEU A 10 -21.30 -10.41 4.42
C LEU A 10 -20.18 -11.34 3.95
N PRO A 11 -20.17 -11.81 2.70
CA PRO A 11 -19.14 -12.71 2.22
C PRO A 11 -17.79 -11.99 2.19
N SER A 12 -16.82 -12.52 2.92
CA SER A 12 -15.42 -12.10 2.89
C SER A 12 -14.88 -12.24 1.47
N ARG A 13 -14.70 -11.12 0.76
CA ARG A 13 -14.06 -11.13 -0.56
C ARG A 13 -12.61 -11.58 -0.39
N GLN A 14 -12.32 -12.82 -0.77
CA GLN A 14 -10.98 -13.35 -0.72
C GLN A 14 -10.15 -12.69 -1.83
N LEU A 15 -9.31 -11.73 -1.44
CA LEU A 15 -8.36 -11.09 -2.35
C LEU A 15 -7.34 -12.16 -2.77
N ARG A 16 -7.40 -12.55 -4.05
CA ARG A 16 -6.38 -13.40 -4.65
C ARG A 16 -5.20 -12.49 -5.00
N LEU A 17 -4.17 -12.53 -4.17
CA LEU A 17 -2.88 -11.92 -4.50
C LEU A 17 -2.21 -12.80 -5.55
N VAL A 18 -2.13 -12.31 -6.78
CA VAL A 18 -1.31 -12.91 -7.82
C VAL A 18 0.03 -12.18 -7.79
N PRO A 19 1.13 -12.87 -7.46
CA PRO A 19 2.46 -12.27 -7.56
C PRO A 19 2.72 -11.85 -9.00
N VAL A 20 3.13 -10.60 -9.20
CA VAL A 20 3.59 -10.09 -10.50
C VAL A 20 4.82 -10.89 -10.97
N HIS A 21 5.70 -11.23 -10.04
CA HIS A 21 6.87 -12.06 -10.26
C HIS A 21 6.83 -13.29 -9.37
N GLU A 22 7.36 -14.42 -9.84
CA GLU A 22 7.48 -15.61 -8.98
C GLU A 22 8.31 -15.25 -7.74
N ALA A 23 7.69 -15.40 -6.57
CA ALA A 23 8.42 -15.34 -5.32
C ALA A 23 9.53 -16.38 -5.38
N SER A 24 10.77 -15.96 -5.14
CA SER A 24 11.89 -16.90 -5.20
C SER A 24 11.66 -18.07 -4.24
N THR A 25 11.54 -19.27 -4.82
CA THR A 25 11.40 -20.54 -4.09
C THR A 25 12.71 -21.02 -3.47
N VAL A 26 13.84 -20.42 -3.87
CA VAL A 26 15.15 -20.68 -3.28
C VAL A 26 15.30 -19.82 -2.03
N ARG A 27 15.37 -20.50 -0.88
CA ARG A 27 15.49 -19.90 0.46
C ARG A 27 16.67 -18.92 0.61
N GLU A 28 17.68 -19.03 -0.26
CA GLU A 28 18.88 -18.17 -0.29
C GLU A 28 18.73 -16.93 -1.20
N ARG A 29 17.77 -16.94 -2.14
CA ARG A 29 17.50 -15.80 -3.00
C ARG A 29 16.59 -14.84 -2.25
N GLN A 30 17.23 -13.86 -1.61
CA GLN A 30 16.55 -12.78 -0.89
C GLN A 30 15.74 -11.94 -1.89
N TRP A 31 14.43 -11.84 -1.70
CA TRP A 31 13.48 -11.22 -2.63
C TRP A 31 13.94 -9.85 -3.14
N TRP A 32 14.41 -9.00 -2.22
CA TRP A 32 14.82 -7.63 -2.51
C TRP A 32 16.00 -7.50 -3.47
N ARG A 33 16.80 -8.56 -3.69
CA ARG A 33 17.95 -8.51 -4.61
C ARG A 33 17.57 -8.43 -6.08
N SER A 34 16.36 -8.86 -6.41
CA SER A 34 15.85 -8.89 -7.78
C SER A 34 14.59 -8.05 -7.95
N SER A 35 14.17 -7.33 -6.91
CA SER A 35 12.92 -6.60 -6.92
C SER A 35 13.01 -5.24 -7.59
N VAL A 36 11.95 -4.89 -8.32
CA VAL A 36 11.66 -3.52 -8.74
C VAL A 36 10.92 -2.81 -7.61
N ILE A 37 11.60 -1.86 -6.97
CA ILE A 37 11.05 -1.10 -5.84
C ILE A 37 10.67 0.30 -6.33
N TYR A 38 9.39 0.67 -6.15
CA TYR A 38 8.89 2.00 -6.46
C TYR A 38 8.90 2.88 -5.21
N GLN A 39 9.70 3.94 -5.22
CA GLN A 39 9.74 4.87 -4.10
C GLN A 39 8.66 5.96 -4.25
N ILE A 40 7.84 6.13 -3.21
CA ILE A 40 6.81 7.17 -3.15
C ILE A 40 7.20 8.21 -2.10
N TYR A 41 7.12 9.49 -2.49
CA TYR A 41 7.14 10.62 -1.59
C TYR A 41 5.69 11.00 -1.22
N PRO A 42 5.18 10.65 -0.02
CA PRO A 42 3.74 10.64 0.25
C PRO A 42 3.03 11.97 -0.01
N ARG A 43 3.61 13.07 0.50
CA ARG A 43 3.01 14.42 0.43
C ARG A 43 2.86 14.99 -0.97
N SER A 44 3.49 14.39 -1.98
CA SER A 44 3.40 14.87 -3.37
C SER A 44 2.84 13.82 -4.33
N PHE A 45 2.39 12.67 -3.84
CA PHE A 45 1.96 11.58 -4.70
C PHE A 45 0.48 11.70 -5.08
N ARG A 46 -0.42 11.58 -4.11
CA ARG A 46 -1.87 11.62 -4.35
C ARG A 46 -2.60 12.19 -3.14
N ASP A 47 -3.23 13.35 -3.32
CA ASP A 47 -4.15 13.95 -2.35
C ASP A 47 -5.56 13.43 -2.63
N LEU A 48 -6.13 12.70 -1.66
CA LEU A 48 -7.51 12.24 -1.69
C LEU A 48 -8.40 13.06 -0.76
N SER A 49 -7.82 13.69 0.26
CA SER A 49 -8.52 14.51 1.25
C SER A 49 -8.95 15.89 0.70
N GLY A 50 -8.25 16.40 -0.30
CA GLY A 50 -8.49 17.70 -0.94
C GLY A 50 -7.80 18.88 -0.25
N ASP A 51 -6.81 18.64 0.62
CA ASP A 51 -6.09 19.68 1.37
C ASP A 51 -4.81 20.19 0.67
N GLY A 52 -4.47 19.62 -0.48
CA GLY A 52 -3.29 19.95 -1.28
C GLY A 52 -2.04 19.14 -0.94
N ILE A 53 -2.12 18.19 0.01
CA ILE A 53 -1.02 17.34 0.44
C ILE A 53 -1.38 15.87 0.20
N GLY A 54 -0.46 15.11 -0.38
CA GLY A 54 -0.69 13.69 -0.59
C GLY A 54 -0.80 12.88 0.70
N ASP A 55 -1.67 11.87 0.70
CA ASP A 55 -2.09 11.12 1.87
C ASP A 55 -2.10 9.59 1.64
N LEU A 56 -2.13 8.81 2.72
CA LEU A 56 -2.10 7.34 2.64
C LEU A 56 -3.33 6.74 1.93
N PRO A 57 -4.56 7.25 2.13
CA PRO A 57 -5.71 6.86 1.32
C PRO A 57 -5.49 7.07 -0.19
N GLY A 58 -4.88 8.19 -0.60
CA GLY A 58 -4.50 8.48 -1.97
C GLY A 58 -3.49 7.46 -2.52
N ILE A 59 -2.46 7.11 -1.74
CA ILE A 59 -1.52 6.04 -2.12
C ILE A 59 -2.26 4.70 -2.32
N THR A 60 -3.17 4.37 -1.40
CA THR A 60 -3.93 3.11 -1.44
C THR A 60 -4.82 3.04 -2.69
N ALA A 61 -5.41 4.16 -3.09
CA ALA A 61 -6.24 4.24 -4.29
C ALA A 61 -5.47 3.97 -5.59
N GLU A 62 -4.17 4.25 -5.61
CA GLU A 62 -3.29 4.03 -6.78
C GLU A 62 -2.61 2.66 -6.80
N ILE A 63 -2.75 1.82 -5.76
CA ILE A 63 -2.15 0.47 -5.72
C ILE A 63 -2.50 -0.35 -6.98
N PRO A 64 -3.74 -0.35 -7.50
CA PRO A 64 -4.05 -1.07 -8.74
C PRO A 64 -3.21 -0.58 -9.94
N THR A 65 -3.09 0.74 -10.12
CA THR A 65 -2.26 1.35 -11.17
C THR A 65 -0.78 1.01 -11.00
N LEU A 66 -0.27 1.06 -9.76
CA LEU A 66 1.11 0.71 -9.46
C LEU A 66 1.39 -0.77 -9.75
N ALA A 67 0.42 -1.66 -9.51
CA ALA A 67 0.55 -3.08 -9.82
C ALA A 67 0.63 -3.34 -11.33
N GLU A 68 0.02 -2.51 -12.17
CA GLU A 68 0.15 -2.59 -13.64
C GLU A 68 1.55 -2.22 -14.15
N LEU A 69 2.38 -1.56 -13.32
CA LEU A 69 3.78 -1.27 -13.63
C LEU A 69 4.72 -2.46 -13.35
N ASP A 70 4.17 -3.60 -12.94
CA ASP A 70 4.90 -4.79 -12.54
C ASP A 70 5.95 -4.55 -11.43
N ILE A 71 5.64 -3.68 -10.46
CA ILE A 71 6.53 -3.45 -9.30
C ILE A 71 6.36 -4.54 -8.23
N ASP A 72 7.43 -4.87 -7.51
CA ASP A 72 7.39 -5.88 -6.45
C ASP A 72 7.10 -5.29 -5.07
N ALA A 73 7.52 -4.04 -4.84
CA ALA A 73 7.39 -3.39 -3.55
C ALA A 73 7.32 -1.87 -3.67
N ILE A 74 6.73 -1.25 -2.65
CA ILE A 74 6.69 0.20 -2.47
C ILE A 74 7.61 0.57 -1.31
N TRP A 75 8.48 1.56 -1.53
CA TRP A 75 9.24 2.22 -0.47
C TRP A 75 8.66 3.60 -0.22
N LEU A 76 8.17 3.86 0.99
CA LEU A 76 7.67 5.17 1.38
C LEU A 76 8.80 6.00 2.01
N SER A 77 8.98 7.23 1.54
CA SER A 77 9.61 8.28 2.36
C SER A 77 8.80 8.50 3.66
N PRO A 78 9.38 9.13 4.70
CA PRO A 78 8.77 9.20 6.02
C PRO A 78 7.33 9.74 6.04
N PHE A 79 6.49 9.09 6.84
CA PHE A 79 5.07 9.43 7.05
C PHE A 79 4.70 9.46 8.54
N TYR A 80 5.69 9.53 9.42
CA TYR A 80 5.50 9.68 10.87
C TYR A 80 5.15 11.13 11.22
N VAL A 81 4.65 11.34 12.45
CA VAL A 81 4.50 12.69 13.00
C VAL A 81 5.89 13.34 13.09
N SER A 82 6.02 14.55 12.55
CA SER A 82 7.28 15.28 12.43
C SER A 82 7.00 16.80 12.45
N PRO A 83 7.93 17.64 12.95
CA PRO A 83 7.88 19.09 12.80
C PRO A 83 8.06 19.58 11.35
N GLN A 84 8.45 18.70 10.43
CA GLN A 84 8.57 18.94 8.99
C GLN A 84 9.66 19.95 8.60
N LYS A 85 10.72 20.08 9.41
CA LYS A 85 11.89 20.90 9.07
C LYS A 85 12.80 20.22 8.05
N ASP A 86 12.73 18.89 7.96
CA ASP A 86 13.44 18.07 6.96
C ASP A 86 12.49 17.04 6.34
N ALA A 87 11.33 17.52 5.90
CA ALA A 87 10.42 16.75 5.06
C ALA A 87 9.98 15.39 5.62
N GLY A 88 9.94 15.25 6.95
CA GLY A 88 9.51 14.05 7.67
C GLY A 88 10.66 13.20 8.19
N TYR A 89 11.91 13.51 7.85
CA TYR A 89 13.09 12.85 8.39
C TYR A 89 13.48 13.36 9.78
N ASP A 90 13.02 14.56 10.16
CA ASP A 90 13.11 15.10 11.51
C ASP A 90 11.95 14.58 12.38
N VAL A 91 12.13 13.40 12.97
CA VAL A 91 11.16 12.80 13.91
C VAL A 91 11.44 13.21 15.34
#